data_AF-A6J200-F1
#
_entry.id   AF-A6J200-F1
#
_cell.length_a   1.000
_cell.length_b   1.000
_cell.length_c   1.000
_cell.angle_alpha   90.00
_cell.angle_beta   90.00
_cell.angle_gamma   90.00
#
_symmetry.space_group_name_H-M   'P 1'
#
loop_
_entity.id
_entity.type
_entity.pdbx_description
1 polymer ?
#
loop_
_entity_poly.entity_id
_entity_poly.type
_entity_poly.pdbx_seq_one_letter_code
_entity_poly.pdbx_strand_id
1 'polypeptide(L)'
;MLSEVLLVALAVALNLRTFLVLRPQSNGKVSLNLPNVGIKQVWDVATLQLLDTGFLEQGDVPAPTLEQLEKLKKVAGLPRDCVGNEGLSLLAFLYLYLAICRKQRTLPSLDIMVWSELPPGAGLGSSAAYSVCVAAALLTACEEVTNPLKDRGSIGSWPEEDLKSINKWAYEGERVIHGNPSGVDNSVSTWGSQLCRSCSPTPRSHEVPRPSWLASEAG
;
A
#
# COMPACT_ATOMS: atom_id res chain seq x y z
N MET A 1 -8.86 -21.68 14.18
CA MET A 1 -7.57 -21.90 13.52
C MET A 1 -7.45 -20.82 12.47
N LEU A 2 -7.05 -19.61 12.87
CA LEU A 2 -6.85 -18.51 11.92
C LEU A 2 -5.54 -18.85 11.20
N SER A 3 -5.67 -19.48 10.04
CA SER A 3 -4.56 -19.62 9.09
C SER A 3 -3.89 -18.26 8.97
N GLU A 4 -2.58 -18.21 9.17
CA GLU A 4 -1.75 -17.03 8.91
C GLU A 4 -1.91 -16.67 7.43
N VAL A 5 -2.89 -15.81 7.11
CA VAL A 5 -3.08 -15.34 5.74
C VAL A 5 -1.97 -14.33 5.50
N LEU A 6 -0.84 -14.84 5.03
CA LEU A 6 0.24 -14.04 4.50
C LEU A 6 -0.19 -13.54 3.12
N LEU A 7 -0.66 -12.29 3.06
CA LEU A 7 -0.91 -11.65 1.78
C LEU A 7 0.39 -11.02 1.30
N VAL A 8 0.88 -11.49 0.14
CA VAL A 8 2.01 -10.91 -0.56
C VAL A 8 1.48 -10.11 -1.75
N ALA A 9 1.62 -8.79 -1.71
CA ALA A 9 1.36 -7.94 -2.86
C ALA A 9 2.69 -7.56 -3.53
N LEU A 10 2.69 -7.60 -4.86
CA LEU A 10 3.85 -7.29 -5.69
C LEU A 10 3.49 -6.19 -6.68
N ALA A 11 4.20 -5.07 -6.64
CA ALA A 11 4.14 -4.04 -7.65
C ALA A 11 5.50 -3.93 -8.36
N VAL A 12 5.47 -3.71 -9.67
CA VAL A 12 6.67 -3.63 -10.50
C VAL A 12 6.74 -2.26 -11.18
N ALA A 13 7.83 -1.54 -10.92
CA ALA A 13 8.19 -0.34 -11.68
C ALA A 13 9.62 -0.52 -12.19
N LEU A 14 9.84 -0.37 -13.51
CA LEU A 14 11.16 -0.49 -14.14
C LEU A 14 11.92 -1.78 -13.76
N ASN A 15 11.20 -2.91 -13.73
CA ASN A 15 11.73 -4.24 -13.44
C ASN A 15 12.25 -4.45 -11.99
N LEU A 16 12.03 -3.48 -11.10
CA LEU A 16 12.28 -3.60 -9.66
C LEU A 16 10.96 -3.78 -8.92
N ARG A 17 11.02 -4.53 -7.82
CA ARG A 17 9.84 -5.04 -7.13
C ARG A 17 9.67 -4.41 -5.76
N THR A 18 8.43 -4.06 -5.44
CA THR A 18 8.00 -3.75 -4.07
C THR A 18 7.15 -4.90 -3.55
N PHE A 19 7.52 -5.41 -2.39
CA PHE A 19 6.88 -6.51 -1.70
C PHE A 19 6.20 -5.98 -0.45
N LEU A 20 4.95 -6.38 -0.25
CA LEU A 20 4.23 -6.12 0.99
C LEU A 20 3.77 -7.43 1.59
N VAL A 21 4.04 -7.59 2.88
CA VAL A 21 3.57 -8.69 3.72
C VAL A 21 2.55 -8.14 4.70
N LEU A 22 1.33 -8.66 4.66
CA LEU A 22 0.28 -8.35 5.63
C LEU A 22 -0.06 -9.61 6.42
N ARG A 23 -0.06 -9.47 7.76
CA ARG A 23 -0.43 -10.51 8.72
C ARG A 23 -1.59 -10.04 9.58
N PRO A 24 -2.73 -10.74 9.59
CA PRO A 24 -3.80 -10.46 10.54
C PRO A 24 -3.32 -10.62 11.98
N GLN A 25 -3.77 -9.72 12.85
CA GLN A 25 -3.46 -9.74 14.28
C GLN A 25 -4.77 -9.77 15.09
N SER A 26 -4.68 -10.16 16.36
CA SER A 26 -5.83 -10.15 17.30
C SER A 26 -5.60 -9.25 18.52
N ASN A 27 -4.57 -8.40 18.48
CA ASN A 27 -4.10 -7.61 19.60
C ASN A 27 -4.70 -6.18 19.65
N GLY A 28 -5.63 -5.85 18.76
CA GLY A 28 -6.25 -4.51 18.71
C GLY A 28 -5.34 -3.42 18.14
N LYS A 29 -4.24 -3.77 17.47
CA LYS A 29 -3.25 -2.82 16.95
C LYS A 29 -3.03 -2.99 15.46
N VAL A 30 -2.69 -1.89 14.80
CA VAL A 30 -2.21 -1.86 13.43
C VAL A 30 -0.75 -1.39 13.42
N SER A 31 0.15 -2.17 12.85
CA SER A 31 1.57 -1.85 12.72
C SER A 31 1.99 -1.75 11.27
N LEU A 32 2.78 -0.72 10.97
CA LEU A 32 3.45 -0.54 9.68
C LEU A 32 4.96 -0.50 9.89
N ASN A 33 5.67 -1.36 9.18
CA ASN A 33 7.12 -1.45 9.16
C ASN A 33 7.66 -1.21 7.75
N LEU A 34 8.54 -0.23 7.61
CA LEU A 34 9.19 0.18 6.37
C LEU A 34 10.72 0.06 6.54
N PRO A 35 11.30 -1.14 6.38
CA PRO A 35 12.73 -1.36 6.63
C PRO A 35 13.65 -0.52 5.74
N ASN A 36 13.25 -0.23 4.50
CA ASN A 36 14.04 0.60 3.57
C ASN A 36 14.34 2.02 4.09
N VAL A 37 13.50 2.53 4.97
CA VAL A 37 13.60 3.87 5.57
C VAL A 37 13.75 3.82 7.10
N GLY A 38 13.86 2.61 7.68
CA GLY A 38 14.09 2.43 9.11
C GLY A 38 12.92 2.85 10.02
N ILE A 39 11.70 2.89 9.49
CA ILE A 39 10.51 3.35 10.22
C ILE A 39 9.64 2.18 10.64
N LYS A 40 9.23 2.18 11.91
CA LYS A 40 8.20 1.29 12.42
C LYS A 40 7.24 2.08 13.28
N GLN A 41 5.97 2.07 12.89
CA GLN A 41 4.91 2.78 13.60
C GLN A 41 3.78 1.83 13.96
N VAL A 42 3.16 2.06 15.12
CA VAL A 42 2.06 1.24 15.65
C VAL A 42 0.96 2.16 16.14
N TRP A 43 -0.28 1.85 15.74
CA TRP A 43 -1.46 2.56 16.17
C TRP A 43 -2.45 1.61 16.84
N ASP A 44 -3.20 2.16 17.79
CA ASP A 44 -4.26 1.46 18.48
C ASP A 44 -5.57 1.58 17.69
N VAL A 45 -6.19 0.43 17.39
CA VAL A 45 -7.38 0.39 16.54
C VAL A 45 -8.58 1.06 17.21
N ALA A 46 -8.70 0.99 18.54
CA ALA A 46 -9.80 1.66 19.24
C ALA A 46 -9.68 3.18 19.13
N THR A 47 -8.45 3.72 19.19
CA THR A 47 -8.19 5.14 18.95
C THR A 47 -8.56 5.54 17.51
N LEU A 48 -8.23 4.70 16.53
CA LEU A 48 -8.56 4.94 15.13
C LEU A 48 -10.07 4.85 14.85
N GLN A 49 -10.77 3.93 15.50
CA GLN A 49 -12.22 3.75 15.36
C GLN A 49 -13.02 4.93 15.92
N LEU A 50 -12.48 5.62 16.93
CA LEU A 50 -13.07 6.81 17.54
C LEU A 50 -12.91 8.07 16.67
N LEU A 51 -12.08 8.02 15.63
CA LEU A 51 -11.96 9.13 14.70
C LEU A 51 -13.23 9.23 13.88
N ASP A 52 -13.79 10.44 13.83
CA ASP A 52 -14.86 10.76 12.91
C ASP A 52 -14.34 10.62 11.47
N THR A 53 -14.58 9.47 10.85
CA THR A 53 -14.21 9.19 9.46
C THR A 53 -15.14 9.86 8.45
N GLY A 54 -16.08 10.69 8.89
CA GLY A 54 -17.00 11.44 8.03
C GLY A 54 -16.27 12.33 7.01
N PHE A 55 -15.02 12.70 7.27
CA PHE A 55 -14.21 13.42 6.29
C PHE A 55 -13.82 12.58 5.05
N LEU A 56 -13.93 11.24 5.11
CA LEU A 56 -13.70 10.37 3.95
C LEU A 56 -14.95 10.26 3.04
N GLU A 57 -16.05 10.95 3.36
CA GLU A 57 -17.32 10.92 2.61
C GLU A 57 -17.35 11.76 1.33
N GLN A 58 -16.21 12.22 0.82
CA GLN A 58 -16.22 12.95 -0.43
C GLN A 58 -16.47 12.03 -1.62
N GLY A 59 -17.75 11.89 -1.96
CA GLY A 59 -18.17 11.64 -3.33
C GLY A 59 -17.55 12.70 -4.24
N ASP A 60 -16.79 12.23 -5.22
CA ASP A 60 -16.28 13.01 -6.37
C ASP A 60 -15.37 14.22 -6.11
N VAL A 61 -14.97 14.53 -4.87
CA VAL A 61 -14.02 15.64 -4.63
C VAL A 61 -12.57 15.16 -4.76
N PRO A 62 -11.73 15.88 -5.53
CA PRO A 62 -10.39 15.44 -5.82
C PRO A 62 -9.43 15.81 -4.68
N ALA A 63 -8.93 14.78 -3.98
CA ALA A 63 -7.79 14.76 -3.06
C ALA A 63 -8.18 15.12 -1.61
N PRO A 64 -7.51 14.51 -0.61
CA PRO A 64 -7.79 14.83 0.78
C PRO A 64 -7.50 16.30 1.05
N THR A 65 -8.46 17.00 1.66
CA THR A 65 -8.32 18.42 1.99
C THR A 65 -7.20 18.63 3.01
N LEU A 66 -6.62 19.83 3.03
CA LEU A 66 -5.53 20.15 3.97
C LEU A 66 -5.91 19.88 5.43
N GLU A 67 -7.17 20.14 5.80
CA GLU A 67 -7.71 19.87 7.14
C GLU A 67 -7.75 18.36 7.47
N GLN A 68 -8.04 17.52 6.47
CA GLN A 68 -8.02 16.06 6.61
C GLN A 68 -6.60 15.54 6.81
N LEU A 69 -5.66 16.06 6.02
CA LEU A 69 -4.24 15.74 6.18
C LEU A 69 -3.70 16.19 7.54
N GLU A 70 -4.14 17.33 8.08
CA GLU A 70 -3.77 17.78 9.42
C GLU A 70 -4.32 16.89 10.54
N LYS A 71 -5.57 16.43 10.43
CA LYS A 71 -6.15 15.44 11.36
C LYS A 71 -5.40 14.12 11.29
N LEU A 72 -5.12 13.61 10.08
CA LEU A 72 -4.32 12.41 9.87
C LEU A 72 -2.89 12.54 10.42
N LYS A 73 -2.23 13.70 10.28
CA LYS A 73 -0.91 13.98 10.88
C LYS A 73 -0.91 13.87 12.39
N LYS A 74 -1.94 14.42 13.05
CA LYS A 74 -2.10 14.30 14.51
C LYS A 74 -2.24 12.83 14.94
N VAL A 75 -3.03 12.05 14.20
CA VAL A 75 -3.27 10.63 14.48
C VAL A 75 -2.06 9.76 14.17
N ALA A 76 -1.34 10.08 13.10
CA ALA A 76 -0.13 9.37 12.70
C ALA A 76 0.97 9.44 13.78
N GLY A 77 0.85 10.36 14.74
CA GLY A 77 1.86 10.58 15.78
C GLY A 77 3.13 11.21 15.21
N LEU A 78 3.03 11.84 14.03
CA LEU A 78 4.16 12.48 13.37
C LEU A 78 4.49 13.80 14.10
N PRO A 79 5.77 14.08 14.40
CA PRO A 79 6.17 15.38 14.90
C PRO A 79 5.79 16.44 13.87
N ARG A 80 5.30 17.60 14.35
CA ARG A 80 4.75 18.69 13.51
C ARG A 80 5.74 19.20 12.45
N ASP A 81 7.04 18.92 12.60
CA ASP A 81 8.14 19.47 11.80
C ASP A 81 8.87 18.44 10.92
N CYS A 82 8.40 17.19 10.84
CA CYS A 82 9.08 16.11 10.11
C CYS A 82 8.25 15.63 8.91
N VAL A 83 8.01 16.48 7.90
CA VAL A 83 7.41 16.01 6.64
C VAL A 83 8.52 15.66 5.64
N GLY A 84 9.36 14.69 6.01
CA GLY A 84 10.14 13.96 5.02
C GLY A 84 9.21 13.11 4.15
N ASN A 85 9.68 12.66 2.99
CA ASN A 85 8.93 11.75 2.10
C ASN A 85 8.38 10.52 2.84
N GLU A 86 9.10 10.08 3.86
CA GLU A 86 8.75 9.03 4.81
C GLU A 86 7.44 9.27 5.59
N GLY A 87 7.22 10.48 6.10
CA GLY A 87 6.02 10.83 6.85
C GLY A 87 4.78 10.82 5.95
N LEU A 88 4.95 11.17 4.67
CA LEU A 88 3.90 11.10 3.67
C LEU A 88 3.50 9.64 3.36
N SER A 89 4.45 8.70 3.37
CA SER A 89 4.15 7.27 3.21
C SER A 89 3.30 6.72 4.38
N LEU A 90 3.59 7.14 5.61
CA LEU A 90 2.77 6.79 6.79
C LEU A 90 1.36 7.37 6.69
N LEU A 91 1.24 8.63 6.26
CA LEU A 91 -0.06 9.28 6.05
C LEU A 91 -0.88 8.60 4.96
N ALA A 92 -0.24 8.24 3.84
CA ALA A 92 -0.89 7.54 2.74
C ALA A 92 -1.41 6.16 3.19
N PHE A 93 -0.61 5.43 3.98
CA PHE A 93 -1.06 4.17 4.57
C PHE A 93 -2.28 4.37 5.48
N LEU A 94 -2.20 5.32 6.42
CA LEU A 94 -3.29 5.55 7.37
C LEU A 94 -4.58 5.99 6.66
N TYR A 95 -4.45 6.83 5.63
CA TYR A 95 -5.56 7.23 4.78
C TYR A 95 -6.20 6.01 4.09
N LEU A 96 -5.40 5.17 3.41
CA LEU A 96 -5.90 3.98 2.72
C LEU A 96 -6.52 2.98 3.67
N TYR A 97 -5.89 2.73 4.82
CA TYR A 97 -6.39 1.83 5.85
C TYR A 97 -7.76 2.28 6.35
N LEU A 98 -7.91 3.55 6.76
CA LEU A 98 -9.19 4.07 7.22
C LEU A 98 -10.24 4.06 6.11
N ALA A 99 -9.87 4.48 4.89
CA ALA A 99 -10.82 4.61 3.78
C ALA A 99 -11.31 3.26 3.22
N ILE A 100 -10.43 2.27 3.13
CA ILE A 100 -10.77 0.92 2.64
C ILE A 100 -11.47 0.12 3.74
N CYS A 101 -10.95 0.13 4.97
CA CYS A 101 -11.50 -0.66 6.07
C CYS A 101 -12.77 -0.05 6.70
N ARG A 102 -13.18 1.18 6.36
CA ARG A 102 -14.39 1.82 6.93
C ARG A 102 -15.67 1.02 6.74
N LYS A 103 -15.76 0.23 5.66
CA LYS A 103 -16.94 -0.57 5.36
C LYS A 103 -17.08 -1.75 6.32
N GLN A 104 -15.98 -2.13 6.98
CA GLN A 104 -16.01 -3.15 8.02
C GLN A 104 -16.66 -2.58 9.29
N ARG A 105 -17.39 -3.44 10.01
CA ARG A 105 -18.00 -3.06 11.30
C ARG A 105 -16.96 -2.66 12.35
N THR A 106 -15.78 -3.25 12.27
CA THR A 106 -14.64 -3.02 13.15
C THR A 106 -13.38 -2.99 12.31
N LEU A 107 -12.53 -2.00 12.53
CA LEU A 107 -11.23 -1.92 11.87
C LEU A 107 -10.37 -3.16 12.20
N PRO A 108 -9.74 -3.80 11.21
CA PRO A 108 -8.97 -5.03 11.42
C PRO A 108 -7.60 -4.75 12.05
N SER A 109 -7.17 -5.55 13.01
CA SER A 109 -5.79 -5.47 13.53
C SER A 109 -4.84 -6.16 12.55
N LEU A 110 -3.80 -5.46 12.12
CA LEU A 110 -2.91 -5.89 11.03
C LEU A 110 -1.44 -5.57 11.35
N ASP A 111 -0.54 -6.48 10.99
CA ASP A 111 0.91 -6.22 10.93
C ASP A 111 1.37 -6.19 9.48
N ILE A 112 1.86 -5.03 9.03
CA ILE A 112 2.19 -4.77 7.63
C ILE A 112 3.67 -4.42 7.52
N MET A 113 4.36 -5.09 6.62
CA MET A 113 5.77 -4.86 6.31
C MET A 113 5.91 -4.61 4.81
N VAL A 114 6.50 -3.48 4.44
CA VAL A 114 6.77 -3.16 3.02
C VAL A 114 8.26 -3.06 2.79
N TRP A 115 8.77 -3.83 1.84
CA TRP A 115 10.16 -3.82 1.41
C TRP A 115 10.25 -3.63 -0.10
N SER A 116 11.10 -2.73 -0.57
CA SER A 116 11.28 -2.45 -1.99
C SER A 116 12.74 -2.58 -2.42
N GLU A 117 12.94 -3.06 -3.64
CA GLU A 117 14.23 -3.00 -4.34
C GLU A 117 14.50 -1.61 -4.93
N LEU A 118 13.47 -0.74 -5.00
CA LEU A 118 13.59 0.61 -5.55
C LEU A 118 14.30 1.54 -4.56
N PRO A 119 15.34 2.27 -4.99
CA PRO A 119 15.92 3.32 -4.16
C PRO A 119 14.89 4.43 -3.93
N PRO A 120 14.65 4.86 -2.68
CA PRO A 120 13.70 5.92 -2.38
C PRO A 120 14.15 7.25 -3.00
N GLY A 121 13.20 7.99 -3.59
CA GLY A 121 13.47 9.33 -4.14
C GLY A 121 14.14 9.39 -5.51
N ALA A 122 14.36 8.26 -6.18
CA ALA A 122 14.98 8.21 -7.51
C ALA A 122 14.04 8.55 -8.69
N GLY A 123 12.77 8.91 -8.41
CA GLY A 123 11.78 9.19 -9.46
C GLY A 123 11.33 7.96 -10.26
N LEU A 124 11.57 6.75 -9.73
CA LEU A 124 11.29 5.48 -10.42
C LEU A 124 9.88 4.91 -10.12
N GLY A 125 8.99 5.70 -9.52
CA GLY A 125 7.64 5.24 -9.14
C GLY A 125 7.58 4.37 -7.87
N SER A 126 8.54 4.50 -6.94
CA SER A 126 8.55 3.73 -5.69
C SER A 126 7.34 3.98 -4.79
N SER A 127 6.83 5.21 -4.75
CA SER A 127 5.62 5.58 -3.99
C SER A 127 4.36 4.98 -4.60
N ALA A 128 4.30 4.90 -5.93
CA ALA A 128 3.20 4.29 -6.65
C ALA A 128 3.18 2.76 -6.42
N ALA A 129 4.34 2.12 -6.52
CA ALA A 129 4.48 0.69 -6.21
C ALA A 129 4.09 0.38 -4.76
N TYR A 130 4.48 1.25 -3.82
CA TYR A 130 4.04 1.19 -2.42
C TYR A 130 2.51 1.30 -2.29
N SER A 131 1.90 2.32 -2.90
CA SER A 131 0.45 2.57 -2.82
C SER A 131 -0.36 1.42 -3.42
N VAL A 132 0.10 0.85 -4.54
CA VAL A 132 -0.52 -0.33 -5.17
C VAL A 132 -0.45 -1.55 -4.25
N CYS A 133 0.72 -1.84 -3.66
CA CYS A 133 0.85 -2.97 -2.74
C CYS A 133 -0.06 -2.83 -1.52
N VAL A 134 -0.10 -1.64 -0.92
CA VAL A 134 -0.95 -1.34 0.25
C VAL A 134 -2.43 -1.48 -0.10
N ALA A 135 -2.87 -0.88 -1.21
CA ALA A 135 -4.25 -0.97 -1.66
C ALA A 135 -4.67 -2.42 -1.95
N ALA A 136 -3.85 -3.17 -2.68
CA ALA A 136 -4.12 -4.58 -3.01
C ALA A 136 -4.25 -5.45 -1.74
N ALA A 137 -3.33 -5.30 -0.79
CA ALA A 137 -3.33 -6.07 0.44
C ALA A 137 -4.53 -5.74 1.34
N LEU A 138 -4.86 -4.45 1.49
CA LEU A 138 -6.01 -4.01 2.30
C LEU A 138 -7.34 -4.41 1.66
N LEU A 139 -7.52 -4.21 0.35
CA LEU A 139 -8.75 -4.63 -0.33
C LEU A 139 -8.95 -6.13 -0.24
N THR A 140 -7.87 -6.92 -0.38
CA THR A 140 -7.94 -8.38 -0.25
C THR A 140 -8.24 -8.79 1.19
N ALA A 141 -7.63 -8.14 2.19
CA ALA A 141 -7.90 -8.39 3.61
C ALA A 141 -9.33 -7.97 4.01
N CYS A 142 -9.92 -7.00 3.32
CA CYS A 142 -11.32 -6.60 3.50
C CYS A 142 -12.32 -7.42 2.68
N GLU A 143 -11.86 -8.41 1.91
CA GLU A 143 -12.69 -9.18 0.98
C GLU A 143 -13.45 -8.31 -0.05
N GLU A 144 -12.93 -7.10 -0.33
CA GLU A 144 -13.48 -6.19 -1.35
C GLU A 144 -13.00 -6.57 -2.76
N VAL A 145 -11.89 -7.30 -2.86
CA VAL A 145 -11.39 -7.92 -4.10
C VAL A 145 -11.13 -9.40 -3.85
N THR A 146 -11.06 -10.17 -4.93
CA THR A 146 -10.78 -11.60 -4.86
C THR A 146 -9.39 -11.89 -4.29
N ASN A 147 -9.25 -12.98 -3.56
CA ASN A 147 -7.93 -13.45 -3.12
C ASN A 147 -7.30 -14.31 -4.23
N PRO A 148 -6.21 -13.86 -4.89
CA PRO A 148 -5.61 -14.57 -6.00
C PRO A 148 -4.96 -15.90 -5.58
N LEU A 149 -4.73 -16.13 -4.28
CA LEU A 149 -4.14 -17.35 -3.73
C LEU A 149 -5.20 -18.39 -3.28
N LYS A 150 -6.50 -18.12 -3.50
CA LYS A 150 -7.60 -19.00 -3.07
C LYS A 150 -7.51 -20.40 -3.69
N ASP A 151 -6.91 -20.52 -4.88
CA ASP A 151 -6.74 -21.77 -5.62
C ASP A 151 -5.40 -22.49 -5.37
N ARG A 152 -4.67 -22.14 -4.30
CA ARG A 152 -3.36 -22.73 -3.93
C ARG A 152 -2.30 -22.66 -5.04
N GLY A 153 -2.37 -21.67 -5.91
CA GLY A 153 -1.28 -21.33 -6.83
C GLY A 153 -0.17 -20.57 -6.10
N SER A 154 1.08 -20.73 -6.53
CA SER A 154 2.25 -20.01 -6.00
C SER A 154 2.32 -18.55 -6.46
N ILE A 155 1.66 -18.20 -7.57
CA ILE A 155 1.56 -16.84 -8.11
C ILE A 155 0.17 -16.68 -8.72
N GLY A 156 -0.57 -15.65 -8.30
CA GLY A 156 -1.88 -15.31 -8.87
C GLY A 156 -1.97 -13.81 -9.16
N SER A 157 -2.84 -13.45 -10.11
CA SER A 157 -3.20 -12.07 -10.42
C SER A 157 -4.68 -11.86 -10.15
N TRP A 158 -5.04 -10.63 -9.81
CA TRP A 158 -6.43 -10.20 -9.72
C TRP A 158 -7.06 -10.09 -11.13
N PRO A 159 -8.39 -10.28 -11.26
CA PRO A 159 -9.11 -9.98 -12.48
C PRO A 159 -9.15 -8.47 -12.76
N GLU A 160 -9.51 -8.09 -13.98
CA GLU A 160 -9.43 -6.70 -14.46
C GLU A 160 -10.28 -5.71 -13.65
N GLU A 161 -11.46 -6.13 -13.17
CA GLU A 161 -12.33 -5.34 -12.30
C GLU A 161 -11.70 -5.03 -10.92
N ASP A 162 -10.97 -6.00 -10.38
CA ASP A 162 -10.28 -5.87 -9.10
C ASP A 162 -9.02 -5.00 -9.28
N LEU A 163 -8.28 -5.17 -10.39
CA LEU A 163 -7.14 -4.32 -10.74
C LEU A 163 -7.55 -2.85 -10.90
N LYS A 164 -8.70 -2.55 -11.52
CA LYS A 164 -9.24 -1.18 -11.58
C LYS A 164 -9.52 -0.62 -10.20
N SER A 165 -10.05 -1.43 -9.29
CA SER A 165 -10.31 -1.03 -7.91
C SER A 165 -9.02 -0.76 -7.15
N ILE A 166 -8.02 -1.64 -7.29
CA ILE A 166 -6.67 -1.48 -6.72
C ILE A 166 -6.03 -0.20 -7.24
N ASN A 167 -6.07 0.03 -8.56
CA ASN A 167 -5.48 1.22 -9.17
C ASN A 167 -6.14 2.51 -8.68
N LYS A 168 -7.47 2.53 -8.59
CA LYS A 168 -8.23 3.68 -8.07
C LYS A 168 -7.79 4.04 -6.64
N TRP A 169 -7.68 3.04 -5.75
CA TRP A 169 -7.23 3.28 -4.39
C TRP A 169 -5.75 3.67 -4.32
N ALA A 170 -4.89 3.04 -5.13
CA ALA A 170 -3.49 3.40 -5.22
C ALA A 170 -3.29 4.86 -5.69
N TYR A 171 -4.13 5.33 -6.61
CA TYR A 171 -4.15 6.72 -7.04
C TYR A 171 -4.47 7.66 -5.86
N GLU A 172 -5.46 7.34 -5.02
CA GLU A 172 -5.74 8.15 -3.83
C GLU A 172 -4.55 8.19 -2.84
N GLY A 173 -3.84 7.07 -2.66
CA GLY A 173 -2.59 7.03 -1.90
C GLY A 173 -1.52 7.96 -2.49
N GLU A 174 -1.31 7.93 -3.81
CA GLU A 174 -0.37 8.81 -4.50
C GLU A 174 -0.73 10.29 -4.37
N ARG A 175 -2.01 10.63 -4.24
CA ARG A 175 -2.45 12.01 -4.01
C ARG A 175 -2.13 12.49 -2.61
N VAL A 176 -2.14 11.60 -1.61
CA VAL A 176 -1.68 11.95 -0.26
C VAL A 176 -0.18 12.28 -0.27
N ILE A 177 0.60 11.56 -1.09
CA ILE A 177 2.06 11.71 -1.15
C ILE A 177 2.47 12.91 -2.02
N HIS A 178 1.89 13.04 -3.22
CA HIS A 178 2.33 14.01 -4.25
C HIS A 178 1.32 15.13 -4.50
N GLY A 179 0.12 15.07 -3.92
CA GLY A 179 -0.96 16.04 -4.15
C GLY A 179 -1.70 15.82 -5.46
N ASN A 180 -1.03 16.09 -6.58
CA ASN A 180 -1.62 16.02 -7.94
C ASN A 180 -0.83 15.09 -8.88
N PRO A 181 -0.82 13.77 -8.62
CA PRO A 181 -0.16 12.78 -9.48
C PRO A 181 -0.87 12.63 -10.83
N SER A 182 -0.13 12.24 -11.86
CA SER A 182 -0.67 12.05 -13.23
C SER A 182 -1.48 10.77 -13.42
N GLY A 183 -1.35 9.80 -12.50
CA GLY A 183 -1.96 8.47 -12.63
C GLY A 183 -1.09 7.44 -13.35
N VAL A 184 -0.01 7.87 -14.03
CA VAL A 184 0.82 6.96 -14.85
C VAL A 184 1.55 5.93 -13.99
N ASP A 185 2.22 6.37 -12.92
CA ASP A 185 3.08 5.50 -12.12
C ASP A 185 2.31 4.38 -11.41
N ASN A 186 1.13 4.69 -10.84
CA ASN A 186 0.28 3.68 -10.21
C ASN A 186 -0.36 2.74 -11.24
N SER A 187 -0.69 3.23 -12.42
CA SER A 187 -1.25 2.39 -13.49
C SER A 187 -0.20 1.41 -14.02
N VAL A 188 1.02 1.89 -14.28
CA VAL A 188 2.15 1.02 -14.64
C VAL A 188 2.45 0.01 -13.53
N SER A 189 2.36 0.42 -12.26
CA SER A 189 2.57 -0.48 -11.12
C SER A 189 1.45 -1.51 -10.94
N THR A 190 0.22 -1.22 -11.36
CA THR A 190 -0.96 -2.10 -11.20
C THR A 190 -1.06 -3.13 -12.33
N TRP A 191 -0.95 -2.69 -13.58
CA TRP A 191 -1.08 -3.56 -14.77
C TRP A 191 0.28 -4.04 -15.31
N GLY A 192 1.39 -3.56 -14.76
CA GLY A 192 2.72 -3.80 -15.30
C GLY A 192 2.96 -3.07 -16.62
N SER A 193 4.02 -3.48 -17.34
CA SER A 193 4.46 -2.88 -18.60
C SER A 193 3.46 -2.97 -19.76
N GLN A 194 2.29 -3.58 -19.59
CA GLN A 194 1.23 -3.60 -20.60
C GLN A 194 0.57 -2.22 -20.83
N LEU A 195 0.77 -1.26 -19.92
CA LEU A 195 0.26 0.12 -20.07
C LEU A 195 1.24 1.09 -20.77
N CYS A 196 2.42 0.63 -21.21
CA CYS A 196 3.40 1.51 -21.83
C CYS A 196 3.02 1.82 -23.29
N ARG A 197 2.16 2.83 -23.51
CA ARG A 197 1.75 3.24 -24.86
C ARG A 197 2.80 4.03 -25.66
N SER A 198 4.03 4.24 -25.16
CA SER A 198 5.08 4.89 -25.97
C SER A 198 6.54 4.79 -25.48
N CYS A 199 6.97 3.82 -24.66
CA CYS A 199 8.40 3.70 -24.33
C CYS A 199 8.93 2.31 -24.69
N SER A 200 9.98 2.31 -25.52
CA SER A 200 10.72 1.13 -26.00
C SER A 200 11.42 0.38 -24.85
N PRO A 201 11.58 -0.95 -24.96
CA PRO A 201 12.21 -1.74 -23.91
C PRO A 201 13.73 -1.61 -23.97
N THR A 202 14.37 -1.28 -22.84
CA THR A 202 15.82 -1.46 -22.65
C THR A 202 16.11 -2.60 -21.65
N PRO A 203 17.16 -3.42 -21.87
CA PRO A 203 17.37 -4.66 -21.12
C PRO A 203 18.42 -4.57 -20.00
N ARG A 204 18.17 -5.33 -18.90
CA ARG A 204 19.09 -6.00 -17.91
C ARG A 204 20.12 -5.12 -17.16
N SER A 205 20.63 -5.43 -15.97
CA SER A 205 20.38 -6.40 -14.88
C SER A 205 21.31 -6.00 -13.72
N HIS A 206 20.82 -5.92 -12.48
CA HIS A 206 21.65 -6.05 -11.28
C HIS A 206 20.82 -6.76 -10.20
N GLU A 207 21.23 -7.98 -9.84
CA GLU A 207 20.64 -8.71 -8.72
C GLU A 207 21.12 -8.08 -7.41
N VAL A 208 20.19 -7.50 -6.66
CA VAL A 208 20.38 -7.09 -5.27
C VAL A 208 20.02 -8.29 -4.38
N PRO A 209 20.80 -8.61 -3.33
CA PRO A 209 20.55 -9.79 -2.53
C PRO A 209 19.16 -9.77 -1.89
N ARG A 210 18.38 -10.83 -2.14
CA ARG A 210 17.04 -11.04 -1.58
C ARG A 210 17.13 -11.30 -0.07
N PRO A 211 16.20 -10.77 0.74
CA PRO A 211 16.11 -11.14 2.16
C PRO A 211 15.84 -12.64 2.33
N SER A 212 16.44 -13.25 3.36
CA SER A 212 16.36 -14.70 3.64
C SER A 212 14.94 -15.25 3.80
N TRP A 213 13.97 -14.39 4.14
CA TRP A 213 12.55 -14.75 4.32
C TRP A 213 11.78 -14.90 2.99
N LEU A 214 12.36 -14.50 1.86
CA LEU A 214 11.79 -14.69 0.52
C LEU A 214 12.27 -15.99 -0.14
N ALA A 215 13.20 -16.72 0.48
CA ALA A 215 13.87 -17.89 -0.09
C ALA A 215 13.19 -19.23 0.25
N SER A 216 12.09 -19.23 1.02
CA SER A 216 11.44 -20.46 1.49
C SER A 216 10.43 -21.08 0.51
N GLU A 217 10.27 -20.54 -0.70
CA GLU A 217 9.43 -21.14 -1.75
C GLU A 217 10.30 -21.64 -2.92
N ALA A 218 11.13 -22.65 -2.65
CA ALA A 218 11.70 -23.53 -3.66
C ALA A 218 12.12 -24.84 -2.98
N GLY A 219 11.15 -25.72 -2.78
CA GLY A 219 11.34 -27.13 -2.40
C GLY A 219 10.42 -27.98 -3.24
#